data_AF-A0AAW6NF02-F1
#
_entry.id   AF-A0AAW6NF02-F1
#
_cell.length_a   1.000
_cell.length_b   1.000
_cell.length_c   1.000
_cell.angle_alpha   90.00
_cell.angle_beta   90.00
_cell.angle_gamma   90.00
#
_symmetry.space_group_name_H-M   'P 1'
#
loop_
_entity.id
_entity.type
_entity.pdbx_description
1 polymer ?
#
loop_
_entity_poly.entity_id
_entity_poly.type
_entity_poly.pdbx_seq_one_letter_code
_entity_poly.pdbx_strand_id
1 'polypeptide(L)'
;MLIVSAISFVLLIVLALVGESILPLYGGDRELAARASKVSFVVLGGIAFAFAQPAIWGFFAGALQRVILRGGSNSSMAETLAQPGFKSGVQSVALGLCCLFLIATAVLALHLWRQRW
;
A
#
# COMPACT_ATOMS: atom_id res chain seq x y z
N MET A 1 6.11 9.14 4.52
CA MET A 1 5.35 7.92 4.14
C MET A 1 4.12 8.25 3.31
N LEU A 2 3.15 9.02 3.81
CA LEU A 2 1.97 9.42 3.04
C LEU A 2 2.28 10.15 1.72
N ILE A 3 3.29 11.03 1.71
CA ILE A 3 3.72 11.73 0.49
C ILE A 3 4.19 10.74 -0.58
N VAL A 4 4.96 9.71 -0.20
CA VAL A 4 5.44 8.67 -1.12
C VAL A 4 4.28 7.86 -1.68
N SER A 5 3.29 7.54 -0.83
CA SER A 5 2.06 6.87 -1.27
C SER A 5 1.27 7.73 -2.27
N ALA A 6 1.06 9.01 -1.96
CA ALA A 6 0.36 9.95 -2.83
C ALA A 6 1.08 10.15 -4.17
N ILE A 7 2.40 10.32 -4.17
CA ILE A 7 3.21 10.42 -5.38
C ILE A 7 3.08 9.15 -6.23
N SER A 8 3.16 7.98 -5.61
CA SER A 8 3.01 6.69 -6.30
C SER A 8 1.60 6.54 -6.90
N PHE A 9 0.58 7.03 -6.21
CA PHE A 9 -0.80 7.04 -6.69
C PHE A 9 -1.01 7.99 -7.88
N VAL A 10 -0.42 9.18 -7.83
CA VAL A 10 -0.44 10.12 -8.97
C VAL A 10 0.30 9.51 -10.17
N LEU A 11 1.45 8.87 -9.94
CA LEU A 11 2.17 8.14 -10.98
C LEU A 11 1.33 7.04 -11.62
N LEU A 12 0.54 6.29 -10.84
CA LEU A 12 -0.41 5.29 -11.37
C LEU A 12 -1.46 5.92 -12.27
N ILE A 13 -2.05 7.05 -11.87
CA ILE A 13 -3.06 7.75 -12.67
C ILE A 13 -2.45 8.24 -13.98
N VAL A 14 -1.25 8.83 -13.92
CA VAL A 14 -0.52 9.25 -15.13
C VAL A 14 -0.21 8.05 -16.01
N LEU A 15 0.25 6.93 -15.44
CA LEU A 15 0.54 5.71 -16.19
C LEU A 15 -0.72 5.10 -16.82
N ALA A 16 -1.88 5.20 -16.15
CA ALA A 16 -3.17 4.77 -16.69
C ALA A 16 -3.60 5.62 -17.88
N LEU A 17 -3.42 6.94 -17.79
CA LEU A 17 -3.75 7.87 -18.87
C LEU A 17 -2.80 7.74 -20.06
N VAL A 18 -1.51 7.48 -19.81
CA VAL A 18 -0.46 7.37 -20.83
C VAL A 18 -0.38 5.96 -21.42
N GLY A 19 -1.06 4.97 -20.82
CA GLY A 19 -1.01 3.55 -21.19
C GLY A 19 -1.31 3.24 -22.66
N GLU A 20 -2.16 4.03 -23.32
CA GLU A 20 -2.42 3.88 -24.76
C GLU A 20 -1.35 4.53 -25.66
N SER A 21 -0.60 5.52 -25.13
CA SER A 21 0.39 6.29 -25.89
C SER A 21 1.81 5.69 -25.87
N ILE A 22 2.05 4.63 -25.08
CA ILE A 22 3.38 4.00 -24.91
C ILE A 22 3.70 2.91 -25.93
N LEU A 23 2.74 2.46 -26.74
CA LEU A 23 2.97 1.51 -27.84
C LEU A 23 4.18 1.84 -28.75
N PRO A 24 4.38 3.08 -29.23
CA PRO A 24 5.54 3.43 -30.05
C PRO A 24 6.88 3.39 -29.30
N LEU A 25 6.90 3.56 -27.98
CA LEU A 25 8.12 3.50 -27.16
C LEU A 25 8.70 2.07 -27.06
N TYR A 26 7.88 1.05 -27.31
CA TYR A 26 8.27 -0.35 -27.29
C TYR A 26 8.47 -0.94 -28.70
N GLY A 27 8.69 -0.10 -29.70
CA GLY A 27 8.98 -0.55 -31.07
C GLY A 27 7.82 -1.27 -31.76
N GLY A 28 6.58 -1.06 -31.30
CA GLY A 28 5.39 -1.75 -31.81
C GLY A 28 5.12 -3.12 -31.18
N ASP A 29 5.98 -3.59 -30.27
CA ASP A 29 5.77 -4.83 -29.54
C ASP A 29 4.71 -4.63 -28.43
N ARG A 30 3.47 -5.00 -28.77
CA ARG A 30 2.31 -4.88 -27.87
C ARG A 30 2.46 -5.72 -26.62
N GLU A 31 3.14 -6.85 -26.71
CA GLU A 31 3.28 -7.79 -25.59
C GLU A 31 4.26 -7.24 -24.56
N LEU A 32 5.39 -6.71 -25.04
CA LEU A 32 6.40 -6.09 -24.18
C LEU A 32 5.86 -4.82 -23.50
N ALA A 33 5.09 -4.00 -24.24
CA ALA A 33 4.42 -2.82 -23.69
C ALA A 33 3.39 -3.18 -22.60
N ALA A 34 2.54 -4.18 -22.85
CA ALA A 34 1.53 -4.64 -21.90
C ALA A 34 2.14 -5.26 -20.64
N ARG A 35 3.28 -5.95 -20.78
CA ARG A 35 3.99 -6.53 -19.64
C ARG A 35 4.67 -5.47 -18.79
N ALA A 36 5.35 -4.52 -19.43
CA ALA A 36 6.01 -3.41 -18.75
C ALA A 36 5.00 -2.56 -17.98
N SER A 37 3.86 -2.23 -18.60
CA SER A 37 2.80 -1.47 -17.93
C SER A 37 2.24 -2.23 -16.72
N LYS A 38 1.91 -3.52 -16.84
CA LYS A 38 1.43 -4.35 -15.71
C LYS A 38 2.43 -4.40 -14.55
N VAL A 39 3.72 -4.59 -14.84
CA VAL A 39 4.76 -4.61 -13.81
C VAL A 39 4.88 -3.25 -13.13
N SER A 40 4.88 -2.15 -13.89
CA SER A 40 4.89 -0.80 -13.33
C SER A 40 3.66 -0.51 -12.47
N PHE A 41 2.47 -0.94 -12.90
CA PHE A 41 1.23 -0.83 -12.12
C PHE A 41 1.32 -1.58 -10.79
N VAL A 42 1.83 -2.81 -10.82
CA VAL A 42 1.99 -3.62 -9.60
C VAL A 42 3.01 -3.02 -8.66
N VAL A 43 4.15 -2.57 -9.18
CA VAL A 43 5.21 -1.95 -8.36
C VAL A 43 4.71 -0.65 -7.74
N LEU A 44 4.15 0.26 -8.53
CA LEU A 44 3.66 1.55 -8.03
C LEU A 44 2.46 1.38 -7.11
N GLY A 45 1.53 0.46 -7.43
CA GLY A 45 0.38 0.13 -6.60
C GLY A 45 0.78 -0.47 -5.26
N GLY A 46 1.71 -1.42 -5.27
CA GLY A 46 2.23 -2.05 -4.06
C GLY A 46 3.00 -1.08 -3.17
N ILE A 47 3.82 -0.19 -3.75
CA ILE A 47 4.50 0.90 -3.01
C ILE A 47 3.46 1.86 -2.42
N ALA A 48 2.48 2.30 -3.21
CA ALA A 48 1.42 3.20 -2.75
C ALA A 48 0.68 2.61 -1.54
N PHE A 49 0.31 1.33 -1.63
CA PHE A 49 -0.42 0.64 -0.58
C PHE A 49 0.43 0.37 0.67
N ALA A 50 1.67 -0.11 0.50
CA ALA A 50 2.58 -0.38 1.61
C ALA A 50 2.81 0.87 2.47
N PHE A 51 3.08 2.03 1.83
CA PHE A 51 3.29 3.28 2.55
C PHE A 51 2.00 3.93 3.09
N ALA A 52 0.82 3.53 2.59
CA ALA A 52 -0.46 3.96 3.13
C ALA A 52 -0.83 3.19 4.42
N GLN A 53 -0.38 1.93 4.56
CA GLN A 53 -0.76 1.06 5.69
C GLN A 53 -0.53 1.69 7.08
N PRO A 54 0.65 2.27 7.42
CA PRO A 54 0.85 2.86 8.74
C PRO A 54 -0.13 4.00 9.05
N ALA A 55 -0.54 4.76 8.03
CA ALA A 55 -1.52 5.83 8.19
C ALA A 55 -2.94 5.29 8.37
N ILE A 56 -3.32 4.26 7.60
CA ILE A 56 -4.62 3.59 7.71
C ILE A 56 -4.78 2.96 9.10
N TRP A 57 -3.79 2.20 9.55
CA TRP A 57 -3.79 1.56 10.87
C TRP A 57 -3.75 2.58 12.00
N GLY A 58 -2.98 3.66 11.85
CA GLY A 58 -2.96 4.76 12.82
C GLY A 58 -4.30 5.49 12.94
N PHE A 59 -4.99 5.72 11.82
CA PHE A 59 -6.33 6.30 11.81
C PHE A 59 -7.36 5.36 12.44
N PHE A 60 -7.33 4.08 12.09
CA PHE A 60 -8.23 3.07 12.63
C PHE A 60 -8.05 2.90 14.14
N ALA A 61 -6.81 2.79 14.62
CA ALA A 61 -6.52 2.73 16.05
C ALA A 61 -7.03 3.98 16.80
N GLY A 62 -6.81 5.17 16.23
CA GLY A 62 -7.30 6.42 16.82
C GLY A 62 -8.82 6.59 16.77
N ALA A 63 -9.50 5.99 15.79
CA ALA A 63 -10.96 5.96 15.71
C ALA A 63 -11.53 4.97 16.73
N LEU A 64 -10.95 3.77 16.82
CA LEU A 64 -11.32 2.73 17.77
C LEU A 64 -11.17 3.22 19.21
N GLN A 65 -10.05 3.86 19.54
CA GLN A 65 -9.81 4.43 20.87
C GLN A 65 -10.83 5.54 21.21
N ARG A 66 -11.21 6.38 20.24
CA ARG A 66 -12.27 7.40 20.43
C ARG A 66 -13.64 6.79 20.68
N VAL A 67 -13.98 5.69 20.00
CA VAL A 67 -15.27 5.00 20.19
C VAL A 67 -15.30 4.34 21.57
N ILE A 68 -14.22 3.68 21.98
CA ILE A 68 -14.13 3.01 23.29
C ILE A 68 -14.21 4.02 24.44
N LEU A 69 -13.49 5.14 24.34
CA LEU A 69 -13.51 6.21 25.35
C LEU A 69 -14.87 6.90 25.43
N ARG A 70 -15.60 7.03 24.31
CA ARG A 70 -16.97 7.58 24.31
C ARG A 70 -18.02 6.59 24.84
N GLY A 71 -17.80 5.29 24.67
CA GLY A 71 -18.73 4.25 25.09
C GLY A 71 -18.69 3.92 26.58
N GLY A 72 -17.69 4.38 27.34
CA GLY A 72 -17.60 4.15 28.79
C GLY A 72 -17.52 2.66 29.18
N SER A 73 -16.90 1.84 28.32
CA SER A 73 -16.81 0.38 28.55
C SER A 73 -15.73 0.06 29.59
N ASN A 74 -16.12 -0.43 30.77
CA ASN A 74 -15.23 -0.91 31.85
C ASN A 74 -14.70 -2.34 31.61
N SER A 75 -14.56 -2.78 30.36
CA SER A 75 -14.02 -4.11 30.05
C SER A 75 -12.49 -4.09 30.07
N SER A 76 -11.85 -5.14 30.58
CA SER A 76 -10.38 -5.28 30.61
C SER A 76 -9.73 -5.13 29.22
N MET A 77 -10.50 -5.41 28.17
CA MET A 77 -10.10 -5.22 26.78
C MET A 77 -10.09 -3.73 26.38
N ALA A 78 -11.04 -2.93 26.86
CA ALA A 78 -11.07 -1.47 26.66
C ALA A 78 -9.92 -0.77 27.39
N GLU A 79 -9.52 -1.27 28.56
CA GLU A 79 -8.39 -0.75 29.33
C GLU A 79 -7.05 -1.00 28.60
N THR A 80 -6.87 -2.20 28.05
CA THR A 80 -5.71 -2.54 27.20
C THR A 80 -5.66 -1.69 25.91
N LEU A 81 -6.82 -1.44 25.29
CA LEU A 81 -6.95 -0.63 24.08
C LEU A 81 -6.81 0.88 24.34
N ALA A 82 -7.09 1.35 25.55
CA ALA A 82 -6.94 2.74 25.96
C ALA A 82 -5.50 3.10 26.36
N GLN A 83 -4.63 2.11 26.61
CA GLN A 83 -3.25 2.37 26.99
C GLN A 83 -2.48 3.14 25.90
N PRO A 84 -1.66 4.14 26.28
CA PRO A 84 -0.88 4.95 25.34
C PRO A 84 0.11 4.11 24.51
N GLY A 85 0.54 2.94 25.00
CA GLY A 85 1.41 2.00 24.28
C GLY A 85 0.74 1.27 23.11
N PHE A 86 -0.59 1.17 23.08
CA PHE A 86 -1.30 0.43 22.01
C PHE A 86 -1.09 1.06 20.63
N LYS A 87 -1.15 2.40 20.54
CA LYS A 87 -0.91 3.14 19.29
C LYS A 87 0.50 2.92 18.74
N SER A 88 1.50 2.87 19.64
CA SER A 88 2.89 2.56 19.29
C SER A 88 3.04 1.12 18.79
N GLY A 89 2.42 0.14 19.46
CA GLY A 89 2.42 -1.25 19.04
C GLY A 89 1.78 -1.46 17.67
N VAL A 90 0.61 -0.83 17.42
CA VAL A 90 -0.07 -0.87 16.12
C VAL A 90 0.80 -0.26 15.02
N GLN A 91 1.51 0.84 15.29
CA GLN A 91 2.43 1.43 14.31
C GLN A 91 3.62 0.52 13.99
N SER A 92 4.21 -0.15 14.98
CA SER A 92 5.29 -1.12 14.75
C SER A 92 4.81 -2.33 13.93
N VAL A 93 3.61 -2.85 14.22
CA VAL A 93 3.01 -3.93 13.42
C VAL A 93 2.71 -3.46 11.99
N ALA A 94 2.19 -2.24 11.83
CA ALA A 94 1.93 -1.67 10.52
C ALA A 94 3.21 -1.43 9.70
N LEU A 95 4.32 -1.08 10.35
CA LEU A 95 5.63 -1.01 9.70
C LEU A 95 6.14 -2.40 9.28
N GLY A 96 5.97 -3.41 10.13
CA GLY A 96 6.27 -4.81 9.77
C GLY A 96 5.45 -5.27 8.56
N LEU A 97 4.15 -4.97 8.53
CA LEU A 97 3.28 -5.24 7.40
C LEU A 97 3.71 -4.48 6.13
N CYS A 98 4.13 -3.21 6.26
CA CYS A 98 4.66 -2.43 5.15
C CYS A 98 5.87 -3.12 4.50
N CYS A 99 6.82 -3.60 5.31
CA CYS A 99 7.98 -4.34 4.80
C CYS A 99 7.57 -5.63 4.09
N LEU A 100 6.64 -6.41 4.66
CA LEU A 100 6.11 -7.62 4.04
C LEU A 100 5.41 -7.32 2.70
N PHE A 101 4.63 -6.24 2.63
CA PHE A 101 3.96 -5.82 1.41
C PHE A 101 4.96 -5.38 0.34
N LEU A 102 6.04 -4.69 0.69
CA LEU A 102 7.10 -4.33 -0.26
C LEU A 102 7.79 -5.58 -0.83
N ILE A 103 8.08 -6.57 0.02
CA ILE A 103 8.67 -7.85 -0.40
C ILE A 103 7.69 -8.58 -1.33
N ALA A 104 6.42 -8.71 -0.93
CA ALA A 104 5.40 -9.36 -1.73
C ALA A 104 5.21 -8.67 -3.10
N THR A 105 5.25 -7.34 -3.12
CA THR A 105 5.18 -6.54 -4.35
C THR A 105 6.36 -6.83 -5.27
N ALA A 106 7.58 -6.87 -4.72
CA ALA A 106 8.79 -7.18 -5.47
C ALA A 106 8.75 -8.60 -6.07
N VAL A 107 8.29 -9.58 -5.28
CA VAL A 107 8.11 -10.97 -5.73
C VAL A 107 7.05 -11.06 -6.84
N LEU A 108 5.92 -10.38 -6.69
CA LEU A 108 4.85 -10.37 -7.68
C LEU A 108 5.30 -9.70 -8.99
N ALA A 109 6.01 -8.57 -8.89
CA ALA A 109 6.59 -7.87 -10.04
C ALA A 109 7.60 -8.76 -10.79
N LEU A 110 8.48 -9.44 -10.06
CA LEU A 110 9.43 -10.41 -10.64
C LEU A 110 8.69 -11.58 -11.30
N HIS A 111 7.65 -12.10 -10.69
CA HIS A 111 6.86 -13.20 -11.25
C HIS A 111 6.16 -12.80 -12.55
N LEU A 112 5.51 -11.62 -12.58
CA LEU A 112 4.87 -11.07 -13.78
C LEU A 112 5.89 -10.77 -14.89
N TRP A 113 7.09 -10.32 -14.51
CA TRP A 113 8.18 -10.12 -15.46
C TRP A 113 8.72 -11.44 -16.02
N ARG A 114 8.68 -12.53 -15.24
CA ARG A 114 9.20 -13.84 -15.66
C ARG A 114 8.19 -14.69 -16.44
N GLN A 115 6.88 -14.50 -16.22
CA GLN A 115 5.82 -15.19 -16.96
C GLN A 115 5.79 -14.76 -18.41
N ARG A 116 6.55 -15.45 -19.29
CA ARG A 116 6.43 -15.27 -20.75
C ARG A 116 5.05 -15.81 -21.12
N TRP A 117 4.25 -14.96 -21.74
CA TRP A 117 3.00 -15.39 -22.34
C TRP A 117 3.28 -15.96 -23.73
#